data_AF-A0A382M9G8-F1
#
_entry.id   AF-A0A382M9G8-F1
#
_cell.length_a   1.000
_cell.length_b   1.000
_cell.length_c   1.000
_cell.angle_alpha   90.00
_cell.angle_beta   90.00
_cell.angle_gamma   90.00
#
_symmetry.space_group_name_H-M   'P 1'
#
loop_
_entity.id
_entity.type
_entity.pdbx_description
1 polymer ?
#
loop_
_entity_poly.entity_id
_entity_poly.type
_entity_poly.pdbx_seq_one_letter_code
_entity_poly.pdbx_strand_id
1 'polypeptide(L)'
;HRIESTVDIQLAVSRDGCQWQRPERRAIVDRRIDEETFGCLYASPNLIVVGDQWRLPLQASRSPHDFRRRRATYPPDNELRWASWKPDRLVGLEAEDEGSVVLVERQLSGAPMRLNYRTAHDGWIRVELVEPPHTPPQPVEALPCFGIQEAEAISGDELQRVVHWGGRSDLSALKGREVALRLHLRRAQVFCIEL
;
A
#
# COMPACT_ATOMS: atom_id res chain seq x y z
N HIS A 1 17.47 -4.18 23.63
CA HIS A 1 16.03 -3.90 23.79
C HIS A 1 15.78 -2.43 23.50
N ARG A 2 14.66 -2.07 22.84
CA ARG A 2 14.21 -0.66 22.80
C ARG A 2 13.98 -0.20 24.24
N ILE A 3 14.23 1.08 24.55
CA ILE A 3 14.08 1.63 25.92
C ILE A 3 12.67 1.43 26.47
N GLU A 4 11.65 1.48 25.60
CA GLU A 4 10.24 1.29 25.96
C GLU A 4 9.86 -0.19 26.14
N SER A 5 10.66 -1.10 25.58
CA SER A 5 10.47 -2.55 25.65
C SER A 5 9.10 -3.04 25.21
N THR A 6 8.71 -2.59 24.02
CA THR A 6 7.43 -2.88 23.41
C THR A 6 7.60 -3.76 22.19
N VAL A 7 6.51 -4.41 21.77
CA VAL A 7 6.44 -5.17 20.52
C VAL A 7 5.36 -4.61 19.63
N ASP A 8 5.73 -4.34 18.38
CA ASP A 8 4.84 -3.87 17.33
C ASP A 8 4.85 -4.83 16.12
N ILE A 9 3.84 -4.70 15.27
CA ILE A 9 3.70 -5.48 14.04
C ILE A 9 4.11 -4.59 12.87
N GLN A 10 5.06 -5.04 12.04
CA GLN A 10 5.55 -4.32 10.87
C GLN A 10 5.41 -5.17 9.61
N LEU A 11 5.40 -4.50 8.46
CA LEU A 11 5.32 -5.15 7.15
C LEU A 11 6.71 -5.42 6.57
N ALA A 12 6.87 -6.59 5.97
CA ALA A 12 7.92 -6.88 5.01
C ALA A 12 7.27 -7.47 3.75
N VAL A 13 7.82 -7.15 2.57
CA VAL A 13 7.31 -7.60 1.27
C VAL A 13 8.44 -8.26 0.48
N SER A 14 8.07 -9.22 -0.37
CA SER A 14 8.98 -9.91 -1.27
C SER A 14 8.24 -10.29 -2.56
N ARG A 15 8.93 -10.20 -3.70
CA ARG A 15 8.41 -10.66 -5.00
C ARG A 15 8.71 -12.13 -5.27
N ASP A 16 9.77 -12.66 -4.67
CA ASP A 16 10.30 -14.01 -4.93
C ASP A 16 10.23 -14.92 -3.70
N GLY A 17 9.79 -14.39 -2.54
CA GLY A 17 9.80 -15.09 -1.25
C GLY A 17 11.17 -15.23 -0.61
N CYS A 18 12.24 -14.79 -1.29
CA CYS A 18 13.63 -14.94 -0.86
C CYS A 18 14.21 -13.60 -0.41
N GLN A 19 14.07 -12.57 -1.23
CA GLN A 19 14.55 -11.22 -0.92
C GLN A 19 13.42 -10.40 -0.31
N TRP A 20 13.58 -10.07 0.97
CA TRP A 20 12.60 -9.32 1.74
C TRP A 20 13.03 -7.87 1.94
N GLN A 21 12.10 -6.96 1.72
CA GLN A 21 12.29 -5.53 1.94
C GLN A 21 11.24 -5.02 2.94
N ARG A 22 11.60 -3.99 3.70
CA ARG A 22 10.68 -3.28 4.59
C ARG A 22 10.46 -1.89 4.00
N PRO A 23 9.32 -1.65 3.31
CA PRO A 23 9.04 -0.35 2.69
C PRO A 23 9.14 0.78 3.70
N GLU A 24 8.60 0.55 4.89
CA GLU A 24 8.78 1.37 6.08
C GLU A 24 9.12 0.50 7.30
N ARG A 25 9.83 1.07 8.27
CA ARG A 25 10.07 0.45 9.58
C ARG A 25 9.12 1.00 10.65
N ARG A 26 7.85 1.14 10.28
CA ARG A 26 6.76 1.62 11.14
C ARG A 26 5.75 0.51 11.40
N ALA A 27 5.07 0.61 12.53
CA ALA A 27 4.02 -0.33 12.89
C ALA A 27 2.82 -0.17 11.95
N ILE A 28 2.26 -1.29 11.48
CA ILE A 28 1.04 -1.31 10.65
C ILE A 28 -0.24 -1.46 11.47
N VAL A 29 -0.10 -1.69 12.78
CA VAL A 29 -1.19 -1.71 13.76
C VAL A 29 -0.76 -0.85 14.94
N ASP A 30 -1.59 0.12 15.33
CA ASP A 30 -1.34 0.93 16.52
C ASP A 30 -1.48 0.07 17.78
N ARG A 31 -0.59 0.27 18.74
CA ARG A 31 -0.65 -0.34 20.06
C ARG A 31 -1.77 0.25 20.91
N ARG A 32 -2.23 1.47 20.57
CA ARG A 32 -3.45 2.04 21.12
C ARG A 32 -4.65 1.51 20.34
N ILE A 33 -5.44 0.67 21.00
CA ILE A 33 -6.65 0.07 20.45
C ILE A 33 -7.80 0.52 21.35
N ASP A 34 -8.78 1.21 20.75
CA ASP A 34 -9.85 1.90 21.46
C ASP A 34 -9.28 2.90 22.50
N GLU A 35 -9.65 2.75 23.78
CA GLU A 35 -9.19 3.60 24.88
C GLU A 35 -7.95 3.04 25.59
N GLU A 36 -7.43 1.90 25.15
CA GLU A 36 -6.35 1.17 25.82
C GLU A 36 -5.05 1.14 25.01
N THR A 37 -3.91 1.23 25.71
CA THR A 37 -2.58 1.07 25.12
C THR A 37 -1.94 -0.25 25.55
N PHE A 38 -1.69 -1.13 24.59
CA PHE A 38 -1.04 -2.42 24.82
C PHE A 38 0.49 -2.29 24.85
N GLY A 39 1.17 -3.12 25.64
CA GLY A 39 2.62 -3.19 25.72
C GLY A 39 3.24 -3.97 24.56
N CYS A 40 2.60 -5.07 24.18
CA CYS A 40 3.05 -5.94 23.09
C CYS A 40 1.88 -6.35 22.19
N LEU A 41 2.08 -6.26 20.87
CA LEU A 41 1.20 -6.88 19.87
C LEU A 41 1.99 -7.94 19.10
N TYR A 42 1.44 -9.15 19.01
CA TYR A 42 2.02 -10.24 18.24
C TYR A 42 1.07 -10.66 17.13
N ALA A 43 1.54 -10.59 15.88
CA ALA A 43 0.79 -11.11 14.75
C ALA A 43 0.65 -12.63 14.88
N SER A 44 -0.58 -13.14 14.72
CA SER A 44 -0.80 -14.57 14.49
C SER A 44 -0.43 -14.92 13.03
N PRO A 45 -0.21 -16.20 12.71
CA PRO A 45 0.03 -16.61 11.34
C PRO A 45 -1.12 -16.24 10.40
N ASN A 46 -0.76 -15.91 9.17
CA ASN A 46 -1.64 -15.60 8.04
C ASN A 46 -2.41 -14.27 8.14
N LEU A 47 -2.41 -13.56 7.02
CA LEU A 47 -3.40 -12.54 6.71
C LEU A 47 -4.54 -13.22 5.95
N ILE A 48 -5.76 -13.17 6.48
CA ILE A 48 -6.90 -13.88 5.91
C ILE A 48 -7.92 -12.91 5.31
N VAL A 49 -8.66 -13.38 4.32
CA VAL A 49 -9.78 -12.63 3.73
C VAL A 49 -11.07 -13.04 4.43
N VAL A 50 -11.83 -12.06 4.93
CA VAL A 50 -13.14 -12.27 5.56
C VAL A 50 -14.11 -11.27 4.96
N GLY A 51 -15.00 -11.76 4.09
CA GLY A 51 -15.88 -10.88 3.31
C GLY A 51 -15.06 -10.00 2.36
N ASP A 52 -15.27 -8.69 2.45
CA ASP A 52 -14.57 -7.66 1.69
C ASP A 52 -13.39 -7.04 2.46
N GLN A 53 -12.88 -7.72 3.50
CA GLN A 53 -11.79 -7.23 4.33
C GLN A 53 -10.63 -8.20 4.41
N TRP A 54 -9.42 -7.64 4.51
CA TRP A 54 -8.25 -8.36 4.98
C TRP A 54 -8.18 -8.27 6.49
N ARG A 55 -7.92 -9.39 7.17
CA ARG A 55 -7.87 -9.47 8.62
C ARG A 55 -6.62 -10.20 9.09
N LEU A 56 -5.97 -9.63 10.10
CA LEU A 56 -4.85 -10.24 10.80
C LEU A 56 -5.29 -10.53 12.24
N PRO A 57 -5.38 -11.80 12.65
CA PRO A 57 -5.55 -12.12 14.07
C PRO A 57 -4.27 -11.73 14.79
N LEU A 58 -4.40 -11.10 15.95
CA LEU A 58 -3.27 -10.69 16.77
C LEU A 58 -3.53 -10.98 18.24
N GLN A 59 -2.46 -11.29 18.96
CA GLN A 59 -2.46 -11.38 20.41
C GLN A 59 -1.99 -10.05 20.98
N ALA A 60 -2.84 -9.41 21.78
CA ALA A 60 -2.54 -8.15 22.45
C ALA A 60 -2.26 -8.42 23.93
N SER A 61 -1.13 -7.92 24.43
CA SER A 61 -0.72 -8.04 25.83
C SER A 61 -0.51 -6.66 26.44
N ARG A 62 -1.08 -6.44 27.62
CA ARG A 62 -0.89 -5.20 28.39
C ARG A 62 0.53 -5.05 28.93
N SER A 63 1.25 -6.17 29.06
CA SER A 63 2.60 -6.18 29.63
C SER A 63 3.67 -5.74 28.61
N PRO A 64 4.72 -5.01 29.04
CA PRO A 64 5.93 -4.82 28.24
C PRO A 64 6.71 -6.13 28.09
N HIS A 65 7.62 -6.17 27.12
CA HIS A 65 8.31 -7.40 26.68
C HIS A 65 9.34 -7.93 27.68
N ASP A 66 9.96 -7.07 28.48
CA ASP A 66 11.14 -7.35 29.31
C ASP A 66 10.86 -7.36 30.82
N PHE A 67 9.76 -6.75 31.30
CA PHE A 67 9.43 -6.76 32.71
C PHE A 67 8.45 -7.88 33.07
N ARG A 68 8.99 -9.01 33.53
CA ARG A 68 8.23 -9.91 34.42
C ARG A 68 8.58 -9.58 35.87
N ARG A 69 7.60 -9.15 36.67
CA ARG A 69 7.81 -9.05 38.13
C ARG A 69 8.22 -10.43 38.66
N ARG A 70 9.22 -10.49 39.57
CA ARG A 70 9.55 -11.74 40.28
C ARG A 70 8.28 -12.30 40.93
N ARG A 71 7.97 -13.58 40.69
CA ARG A 71 6.72 -14.27 41.11
C ARG A 71 5.44 -13.87 40.35
N ALA A 72 5.53 -13.17 39.22
CA ALA A 72 4.38 -13.03 38.33
C ALA A 72 3.96 -14.42 37.83
N THR A 73 2.74 -14.84 38.16
CA THR A 73 2.01 -15.84 37.36
C THR A 73 1.95 -15.32 35.92
N TYR A 74 2.13 -16.21 34.93
CA TYR A 74 1.97 -15.89 33.50
C TYR A 74 0.80 -14.91 33.34
N PRO A 75 0.97 -13.73 32.69
CA PRO A 75 -0.11 -12.78 32.67
C PRO A 75 -1.32 -13.44 31.99
N PRO A 76 -2.47 -13.56 32.67
CA PRO A 76 -3.70 -14.06 32.07
C PRO A 76 -4.29 -13.06 31.06
N ASP A 77 -3.72 -11.85 30.95
CA ASP A 77 -4.30 -10.71 30.26
C ASP A 77 -3.87 -10.60 28.79
N ASN A 78 -3.78 -11.74 28.10
CA ASN A 78 -3.63 -11.74 26.65
C ASN A 78 -5.00 -11.85 26.01
N GLU A 79 -5.26 -10.98 25.05
CA GLU A 79 -6.52 -10.98 24.34
C GLU A 79 -6.30 -11.19 22.85
N LEU A 80 -7.22 -11.93 22.23
CA LEU A 80 -7.28 -12.05 20.78
C LEU A 80 -8.01 -10.84 20.22
N ARG A 81 -7.43 -10.25 19.19
CA ARG A 81 -7.95 -9.09 18.46
C ARG A 81 -7.79 -9.30 16.96
N TRP A 82 -8.47 -8.48 16.18
CA TRP A 82 -8.35 -8.42 14.74
C TRP A 82 -7.92 -7.03 14.32
N ALA A 83 -6.84 -6.94 13.55
CA ALA A 83 -6.61 -5.77 12.71
C ALA A 83 -7.28 -6.02 11.35
N SER A 84 -7.96 -5.01 10.82
CA SER A 84 -8.74 -5.13 9.58
C SER A 84 -8.41 -3.99 8.61
N TRP A 85 -8.30 -4.31 7.33
CA TRP A 85 -8.08 -3.36 6.25
C TRP A 85 -9.03 -3.65 5.10
N LYS A 86 -9.32 -2.61 4.30
CA LYS A 86 -9.83 -2.84 2.94
C LYS A 86 -8.77 -3.63 2.13
N PRO A 87 -9.16 -4.41 1.12
CA PRO A 87 -8.24 -5.26 0.36
C PRO A 87 -7.12 -4.43 -0.27
N ASP A 88 -5.91 -4.99 -0.30
CA ASP A 88 -4.71 -4.40 -0.91
C ASP A 88 -4.28 -3.03 -0.36
N ARG A 89 -4.66 -2.67 0.88
CA ARG A 89 -4.34 -1.36 1.49
C ARG A 89 -3.38 -1.38 2.68
N LEU A 90 -2.47 -2.35 2.72
CA LEU A 90 -1.45 -2.42 3.78
C LEU A 90 -0.30 -1.43 3.59
N VAL A 91 -0.05 -1.02 2.35
CA VAL A 91 1.00 -0.06 1.97
C VAL A 91 0.54 0.69 0.73
N GLY A 92 1.00 1.92 0.56
CA GLY A 92 0.70 2.72 -0.63
C GLY A 92 1.70 3.84 -0.83
N LEU A 93 1.66 4.44 -2.02
CA LEU A 93 2.36 5.68 -2.34
C LEU A 93 1.47 6.85 -1.92
N GLU A 94 2.03 7.81 -1.19
CA GLU A 94 1.30 8.95 -0.66
C GLU A 94 1.94 10.27 -1.12
N ALA A 95 1.07 11.23 -1.48
CA ALA A 95 1.42 12.63 -1.60
C ALA A 95 0.54 13.43 -0.63
N GLU A 96 1.17 14.06 0.37
CA GLU A 96 0.48 14.91 1.35
C GLU A 96 -0.05 16.20 0.72
N ASP A 97 0.70 16.77 -0.23
CA ASP A 97 0.25 17.85 -1.12
C ASP A 97 0.37 17.38 -2.57
N GLU A 98 1.20 17.99 -3.42
CA GLU A 98 1.40 17.56 -4.81
C GLU A 98 2.73 16.84 -5.02
N GLY A 99 2.71 15.77 -5.82
CA GLY A 99 3.91 15.00 -6.13
C GLY A 99 3.75 14.12 -7.37
N SER A 100 4.87 13.69 -7.92
CA SER A 100 4.88 12.71 -9.01
C SER A 100 5.95 11.66 -8.80
N VAL A 101 5.69 10.46 -9.33
CA VAL A 101 6.63 9.33 -9.28
C VAL A 101 6.53 8.52 -10.57
N VAL A 102 7.68 8.12 -11.10
CA VAL A 102 7.76 7.15 -12.19
C VAL A 102 8.06 5.78 -11.60
N LEU A 103 7.20 4.80 -11.90
CA LEU A 103 7.36 3.43 -11.45
C LEU A 103 8.29 2.65 -12.37
N VAL A 104 8.85 1.56 -11.86
CA VAL A 104 9.63 0.60 -12.64
C VAL A 104 8.80 -0.02 -13.77
N GLU A 105 9.45 -0.43 -14.86
CA GLU A 105 8.73 -0.96 -16.02
C GLU A 105 7.92 -2.23 -15.71
N ARG A 106 6.79 -2.37 -16.40
CA ARG A 106 5.88 -3.51 -16.36
C ARG A 106 5.38 -3.80 -17.77
N GLN A 107 5.18 -5.08 -18.03
CA GLN A 107 4.54 -5.51 -19.27
C GLN A 107 3.02 -5.37 -19.15
N LEU A 108 2.38 -4.75 -20.14
CA LEU A 108 0.93 -4.62 -20.17
C LEU A 108 0.25 -5.93 -20.59
N SER A 109 -0.80 -6.32 -19.85
CA SER A 109 -1.62 -7.50 -20.17
C SER A 109 -2.54 -7.27 -21.37
N GLY A 110 -2.84 -6.00 -21.67
CA GLY A 110 -3.85 -5.55 -22.62
C GLY A 110 -5.24 -5.36 -21.98
N ALA A 111 -5.42 -5.71 -20.71
CA ALA A 111 -6.63 -5.41 -19.96
C ALA A 111 -6.67 -3.92 -19.55
N PRO A 112 -7.85 -3.36 -19.26
CA PRO A 112 -7.94 -2.01 -18.70
C PRO A 112 -7.19 -1.91 -17.37
N MET A 113 -6.39 -0.86 -17.22
CA MET A 113 -5.69 -0.56 -15.98
C MET A 113 -6.69 -0.20 -14.87
N ARG A 114 -6.48 -0.75 -13.66
CA ARG A 114 -7.28 -0.43 -12.48
C ARG A 114 -6.42 0.06 -11.32
N LEU A 115 -6.97 0.99 -10.55
CA LEU A 115 -6.34 1.54 -9.35
C LEU A 115 -7.18 1.28 -8.11
N ASN A 116 -6.48 0.94 -7.04
CA ASN A 116 -6.97 1.03 -5.67
C ASN A 116 -6.36 2.28 -5.02
N TYR A 117 -7.19 3.24 -4.67
CA TYR A 117 -6.72 4.54 -4.18
C TYR A 117 -7.69 5.20 -3.20
N ARG A 118 -7.21 6.24 -2.53
CA ARG A 118 -8.03 7.19 -1.77
C ARG A 118 -7.48 8.60 -1.94
N THR A 119 -8.36 9.58 -2.11
CA THR A 119 -8.01 11.01 -2.13
C THR A 119 -8.70 11.77 -0.99
N ALA A 120 -8.14 12.92 -0.64
CA ALA A 120 -8.89 13.95 0.07
C ALA A 120 -9.97 14.58 -0.84
N HIS A 121 -10.80 15.46 -0.27
CA HIS A 121 -11.92 16.11 -0.97
C HIS A 121 -11.51 16.88 -2.25
N ASP A 122 -10.39 17.60 -2.20
CA ASP A 122 -9.77 18.35 -3.31
C ASP A 122 -8.56 17.61 -3.91
N GLY A 123 -8.35 16.36 -3.50
CA GLY A 123 -7.27 15.52 -3.99
C GLY A 123 -7.62 14.82 -5.30
N TRP A 124 -6.61 14.49 -6.08
CA TRP A 124 -6.76 13.84 -7.38
C TRP A 124 -5.55 12.98 -7.72
N ILE A 125 -5.76 12.05 -8.65
CA ILE A 125 -4.69 11.24 -9.25
C ILE A 125 -4.83 11.32 -10.77
N ARG A 126 -3.71 11.44 -11.47
CA ARG A 126 -3.60 11.22 -12.92
C ARG A 126 -2.48 10.22 -13.18
N VAL A 127 -2.64 9.42 -14.22
CA VAL A 127 -1.67 8.40 -14.61
C VAL A 127 -1.30 8.59 -16.07
N GLU A 128 0.00 8.63 -16.36
CA GLU A 128 0.52 8.55 -17.72
C GLU A 128 1.06 7.15 -17.98
N LEU A 129 0.93 6.67 -19.22
CA LEU A 129 1.81 5.61 -19.73
C LEU A 129 3.03 6.27 -20.35
N VAL A 130 4.21 5.88 -19.91
CA VAL A 130 5.47 6.46 -20.36
C VAL A 130 6.44 5.37 -20.84
N GLU A 131 7.41 5.74 -21.65
CA GLU A 131 8.51 4.84 -22.00
C GLU A 131 9.27 4.42 -20.72
N PRO A 132 9.80 3.19 -20.64
CA PRO A 132 10.64 2.76 -19.52
C PRO A 132 11.82 3.73 -19.27
N PRO A 133 12.12 4.08 -18.01
CA PRO A 133 13.37 4.76 -17.67
C PRO A 133 14.57 3.95 -18.17
N HIS A 134 15.56 4.62 -18.75
CA HIS A 134 16.74 3.96 -19.29
C HIS A 134 18.03 4.52 -18.65
N THR A 135 19.14 3.80 -18.85
CA THR A 135 20.48 4.21 -18.40
C THR A 135 21.36 4.48 -19.62
N PRO A 136 22.00 5.66 -19.77
CA PRO A 136 22.04 6.80 -18.84
C PRO A 136 20.70 7.55 -18.76
N PRO A 137 20.41 8.31 -17.68
CA PRO A 137 19.13 9.02 -17.55
C PRO A 137 18.90 10.04 -18.68
N GLN A 138 17.73 9.98 -19.32
CA GLN A 138 17.18 11.03 -20.20
C GLN A 138 15.70 11.24 -19.82
N PRO A 139 15.03 12.27 -20.36
CA PRO A 139 13.61 12.49 -20.12
C PRO A 139 12.78 11.25 -20.49
N VAL A 140 11.91 10.86 -19.57
CA VAL A 140 10.95 9.77 -19.77
C VAL A 140 9.75 10.35 -20.51
N GLU A 141 9.57 9.98 -21.77
CA GLU A 141 8.50 10.53 -22.61
C GLU A 141 7.18 9.77 -22.42
N ALA A 142 6.06 10.48 -22.52
CA ALA A 142 4.74 9.86 -22.52
C ALA A 142 4.48 9.14 -23.85
N LEU A 143 3.76 8.02 -23.78
CA LEU A 143 3.26 7.37 -24.98
C LEU A 143 2.23 8.31 -25.64
N PRO A 144 2.24 8.41 -26.99
CA PRO A 144 1.23 9.18 -27.70
C PRO A 144 -0.16 8.77 -27.21
N CYS A 145 -1.05 9.72 -26.98
CA CYS A 145 -2.42 9.49 -26.52
C CYS A 145 -2.59 9.02 -25.06
N PHE A 146 -1.52 8.83 -24.30
CA PHE A 146 -1.55 8.40 -22.90
C PHE A 146 -0.76 9.35 -21.97
N GLY A 147 -0.56 10.60 -22.40
CA GLY A 147 0.12 11.63 -21.63
C GLY A 147 -0.81 12.35 -20.66
N ILE A 148 -0.23 13.29 -19.91
CA ILE A 148 -0.93 14.01 -18.84
C ILE A 148 -2.13 14.83 -19.32
N GLN A 149 -2.11 15.30 -20.57
CA GLN A 149 -3.22 16.05 -21.18
C GLN A 149 -4.43 15.16 -21.43
N GLU A 150 -4.22 13.89 -21.76
CA GLU A 150 -5.29 12.92 -21.95
C GLU A 150 -5.71 12.25 -20.64
N ALA A 151 -4.81 12.16 -19.65
CA ALA A 151 -5.06 11.47 -18.39
C ALA A 151 -6.21 12.10 -17.59
N GLU A 152 -7.30 11.34 -17.42
CA GLU A 152 -8.43 11.76 -16.59
C GLU A 152 -8.00 11.90 -15.13
N ALA A 153 -8.42 13.00 -14.49
CA ALA A 153 -8.26 13.15 -13.04
C ALA A 153 -9.32 12.31 -12.32
N ILE A 154 -8.88 11.42 -11.44
CA ILE A 154 -9.77 10.61 -10.59
C ILE A 154 -9.65 11.03 -9.13
N SER A 155 -10.76 10.99 -8.41
CA SER A 155 -10.89 11.34 -6.98
C SER A 155 -11.84 10.37 -6.29
N GLY A 156 -11.84 10.33 -4.95
CA GLY A 156 -12.70 9.45 -4.15
C GLY A 156 -11.93 8.34 -3.43
N ASP A 157 -12.65 7.30 -3.01
CA ASP A 157 -12.11 6.14 -2.29
C ASP A 157 -12.58 4.84 -2.98
N GLU A 158 -11.78 4.36 -3.93
CA GLU A 158 -12.15 3.26 -4.83
C GLU A 158 -11.16 2.09 -4.72
N LEU A 159 -11.68 0.87 -4.81
CA LEU A 159 -10.85 -0.35 -4.79
C LEU A 159 -10.38 -0.77 -6.18
N GLN A 160 -11.16 -0.47 -7.21
CA GLN A 160 -11.00 -1.03 -8.57
C GLN A 160 -11.47 -0.02 -9.64
N ARG A 161 -10.94 1.20 -9.62
CA ARG A 161 -11.31 2.23 -10.61
C ARG A 161 -10.52 2.05 -11.90
N VAL A 162 -11.23 1.97 -13.02
CA VAL A 162 -10.60 1.96 -14.36
C VAL A 162 -10.04 3.34 -14.70
N VAL A 163 -8.79 3.37 -15.16
CA VAL A 163 -8.11 4.60 -15.61
C VAL A 163 -8.46 4.88 -17.07
N HIS A 164 -8.66 6.16 -17.40
CA HIS A 164 -9.00 6.60 -18.74
C HIS A 164 -8.08 7.71 -19.26
N TRP A 165 -7.85 7.69 -20.57
CA TRP A 165 -7.09 8.68 -21.33
C TRP A 165 -7.91 9.22 -22.50
N GLY A 166 -8.39 10.45 -22.41
CA GLY A 166 -9.27 11.05 -23.41
C GLY A 166 -10.53 10.20 -23.64
N GLY A 167 -11.09 9.60 -22.57
CA GLY A 167 -12.23 8.70 -22.62
C GLY A 167 -11.92 7.24 -23.02
N ARG A 168 -10.66 6.89 -23.28
CA ARG A 168 -10.24 5.52 -23.63
C ARG A 168 -9.66 4.78 -22.44
N SER A 169 -9.97 3.51 -22.29
CA SER A 169 -9.35 2.60 -21.31
C SER A 169 -8.86 1.28 -21.93
N ASP A 170 -9.02 1.13 -23.25
CA ASP A 170 -8.55 -0.04 -23.98
C ASP A 170 -7.03 0.01 -24.16
N LEU A 171 -6.36 -1.01 -23.62
CA LEU A 171 -4.91 -1.22 -23.74
C LEU A 171 -4.57 -2.42 -24.62
N SER A 172 -5.55 -3.01 -25.31
CA SER A 172 -5.38 -4.24 -26.10
C SER A 172 -4.28 -4.11 -27.17
N ALA A 173 -4.18 -2.94 -27.82
CA ALA A 173 -3.15 -2.62 -28.80
C ALA A 173 -1.73 -2.52 -28.20
N LEU A 174 -1.60 -2.38 -26.88
CA LEU A 174 -0.33 -2.30 -26.16
C LEU A 174 0.02 -3.61 -25.44
N LYS A 175 -0.73 -4.69 -25.68
CA LYS A 175 -0.48 -6.00 -25.05
C LYS A 175 0.96 -6.47 -25.31
N GLY A 176 1.65 -6.86 -24.24
CA GLY A 176 3.03 -7.35 -24.29
C GLY A 176 4.09 -6.24 -24.34
N ARG A 177 3.70 -4.97 -24.48
CA ARG A 177 4.63 -3.84 -24.45
C ARG A 177 5.10 -3.59 -23.02
N GLU A 178 6.40 -3.35 -22.86
CA GLU A 178 6.98 -2.82 -21.62
C GLU A 178 6.77 -1.31 -21.54
N VAL A 179 6.17 -0.87 -20.45
CA VAL A 179 5.90 0.55 -20.17
C VAL A 179 6.25 0.85 -18.72
N ALA A 180 6.51 2.11 -18.41
CA ALA A 180 6.46 2.60 -17.04
C ALA A 180 5.21 3.45 -16.84
N LEU A 181 4.87 3.68 -15.57
CA LEU A 181 3.76 4.55 -15.19
C LEU A 181 4.32 5.81 -14.54
N ARG A 182 3.84 6.98 -14.96
CA ARG A 182 4.03 8.20 -14.18
C ARG A 182 2.73 8.53 -13.46
N LEU A 183 2.78 8.47 -12.13
CA LEU A 183 1.68 8.91 -11.29
C LEU A 183 1.88 10.39 -10.95
N HIS A 184 0.82 11.16 -11.06
CA HIS A 184 0.71 12.52 -10.53
C HIS A 184 -0.38 12.51 -9.47
N LEU A 185 -0.04 12.95 -8.27
CA LEU A 185 -0.89 12.82 -7.10
C LEU A 185 -1.02 14.19 -6.45
N ARG A 186 -2.22 14.51 -5.99
CA ARG A 186 -2.46 15.59 -5.03
C ARG A 186 -3.30 15.08 -3.87
N ARG A 187 -2.81 15.22 -2.64
CA ARG A 187 -3.51 14.81 -1.41
C ARG A 187 -4.14 13.41 -1.55
N ALA A 188 -3.33 12.45 -1.97
CA ALA A 188 -3.79 11.15 -2.45
C ALA A 188 -2.86 10.01 -2.06
N GLN A 189 -3.46 8.82 -1.95
CA GLN A 189 -2.79 7.56 -1.67
C GLN A 189 -3.16 6.53 -2.75
N VAL A 190 -2.17 5.89 -3.36
CA VAL A 190 -2.34 4.77 -4.31
C VAL A 190 -1.81 3.50 -3.65
N PHE A 191 -2.66 2.49 -3.49
CA PHE A 191 -2.33 1.26 -2.77
C PHE A 191 -1.98 0.10 -3.71
N CYS A 192 -2.68 0.00 -4.84
CA CYS A 192 -2.49 -1.07 -5.81
C CYS A 192 -2.76 -0.59 -7.23
N ILE A 193 -2.07 -1.20 -8.18
CA ILE A 193 -2.16 -0.93 -9.62
C ILE A 193 -2.20 -2.29 -10.34
N GLU A 194 -3.28 -2.51 -11.08
CA GLU A 194 -3.46 -3.68 -11.94
C GLU A 194 -3.28 -3.26 -13.41
N LEU A 195 -2.47 -4.02 -14.17
CA LEU A 195 -1.99 -3.72 -15.53
C LEU A 195 -2.15 -4.93 -16.47
#